data_AF-A0A699VWL2-F1
#
_entry.id   AF-A0A699VWL2-F1
#
_cell.length_a   1.000
_cell.length_b   1.000
_cell.length_c   1.000
_cell.angle_alpha   90.00
_cell.angle_beta   90.00
_cell.angle_gamma   90.00
#
_symmetry.space_group_name_H-M   'P 1'
#
loop_
_entity.id
_entity.type
_entity.pdbx_description
1 polymer ?
#
loop_
_entity_poly.entity_id
_entity_poly.type
_entity_poly.pdbx_seq_one_letter_code
_entity_poly.pdbx_strand_id
1 'polypeptide(L)'
;GLVVAVGYSQQEGIDYDETFAPVARIESIRLFLAYATHKDFTVHQMDVKTAFLNGILKEEVYVGQPPGFVSKQYPDHVYALDKALYGLKQAPRAWYDVLSQFLIDSGFQKVQRIQNTA
;
A
#
# COMPACT_ATOMS: atom_id res chain seq x y z
N GLY A 1 -7.23 7.35 18.42
CA GLY A 1 -7.96 7.59 17.16
C GLY A 1 -7.05 7.23 16.00
N LEU A 2 -7.60 6.72 14.90
CA LEU A 2 -6.86 6.48 13.66
C LEU A 2 -6.87 7.75 12.82
N VAL A 3 -5.71 8.12 12.25
CA VAL A 3 -5.62 9.20 11.26
C VAL A 3 -5.84 8.58 9.90
N VAL A 4 -6.81 9.12 9.16
CA VAL A 4 -7.13 8.72 7.79
C VAL A 4 -6.95 9.94 6.91
N ALA A 5 -6.21 9.79 5.81
CA ALA A 5 -6.11 10.84 4.82
C ALA A 5 -7.46 10.97 4.11
N VAL A 6 -8.01 12.18 4.14
CA VAL A 6 -9.31 12.52 3.56
C VAL A 6 -9.08 12.84 2.08
N GLY A 7 -9.21 11.83 1.21
CA GLY A 7 -8.82 11.90 -0.21
C GLY A 7 -9.61 12.83 -1.12
N TYR A 8 -10.49 13.69 -0.58
CA TYR A 8 -11.34 14.61 -1.35
C TYR A 8 -10.57 15.79 -1.99
N SER A 9 -9.27 15.95 -1.72
CA SER A 9 -8.45 17.07 -2.18
C SER A 9 -7.20 16.67 -2.98
N GLN A 10 -7.12 15.43 -3.47
CA GLN A 10 -6.05 15.04 -4.40
C GLN A 10 -6.29 15.68 -5.78
N GLN A 11 -5.27 16.33 -6.34
CA GLN A 11 -5.38 17.04 -7.62
C GLN A 11 -5.08 16.11 -8.82
N GLU A 12 -5.96 16.15 -9.82
CA GLU A 12 -5.81 15.46 -11.10
C GLU A 12 -4.59 15.99 -11.86
N GLY A 13 -3.74 15.08 -12.38
CA GLY A 13 -2.50 15.43 -13.10
C GLY A 13 -1.22 15.55 -12.25
N ILE A 14 -1.29 15.30 -10.93
CA ILE A 14 -0.11 15.21 -10.05
C ILE A 14 -0.08 13.85 -9.33
N ASP A 15 -1.15 13.52 -8.57
CA ASP A 15 -1.18 12.33 -7.67
C ASP A 15 -2.36 11.36 -7.98
N TYR A 16 -3.11 11.60 -9.06
CA TYR A 16 -4.46 11.06 -9.23
C TYR A 16 -4.57 9.82 -10.13
N ASP A 17 -3.63 9.62 -11.06
CA ASP A 17 -3.86 8.83 -12.28
C ASP A 17 -3.61 7.32 -12.13
N GLU A 18 -2.99 6.87 -11.04
CA GLU A 18 -2.70 5.44 -10.84
C GLU A 18 -3.31 4.89 -9.53
N THR A 19 -4.43 4.17 -9.64
CA THR A 19 -4.91 3.33 -8.53
C THR A 19 -4.24 1.96 -8.60
N PHE A 20 -3.26 1.74 -7.73
CA PHE A 20 -2.55 0.46 -7.62
C PHE A 20 -3.14 -0.38 -6.49
N ALA A 21 -3.66 -1.58 -6.80
CA ALA A 21 -4.10 -2.54 -5.80
C ALA A 21 -3.63 -3.95 -6.20
N PRO A 22 -2.55 -4.49 -5.59
CA PRO A 22 -2.08 -5.83 -5.89
C PRO A 22 -2.94 -6.84 -5.15
N VAL A 23 -4.13 -7.14 -5.69
CA VAL A 23 -5.02 -8.18 -5.16
C VAL A 23 -4.76 -9.48 -5.93
N ALA A 24 -4.43 -10.54 -5.19
CA ALA A 24 -4.31 -11.87 -5.78
C ALA A 24 -5.68 -12.35 -6.28
N ARG A 25 -5.71 -12.95 -7.47
CA ARG A 25 -6.94 -13.54 -8.03
C ARG A 25 -7.36 -14.75 -7.21
N ILE A 26 -8.67 -14.94 -7.02
CA ILE A 26 -9.21 -16.05 -6.23
C ILE A 26 -8.85 -17.40 -6.86
N GLU A 27 -8.77 -17.48 -8.19
CA GLU A 27 -8.34 -18.66 -8.93
C GLU A 27 -6.89 -19.03 -8.61
N SER A 28 -5.99 -18.03 -8.53
CA SER A 28 -4.59 -18.22 -8.15
C SER A 28 -4.46 -18.70 -6.71
N ILE A 29 -5.26 -18.15 -5.79
CA ILE A 29 -5.29 -18.59 -4.38
C ILE A 29 -5.76 -20.04 -4.28
N ARG A 30 -6.84 -20.40 -4.98
CA ARG A 30 -7.36 -21.78 -4.99
C ARG A 30 -6.35 -22.76 -5.56
N LEU A 31 -5.71 -22.41 -6.67
CA LEU A 31 -4.67 -23.25 -7.29
C LEU A 31 -3.47 -23.42 -6.36
N PHE A 32 -3.00 -22.34 -5.72
CA PHE A 32 -1.92 -22.39 -4.73
C PHE A 32 -2.26 -23.32 -3.57
N LEU A 33 -3.45 -23.19 -2.98
CA LEU A 33 -3.88 -24.04 -1.88
C LEU A 33 -4.02 -25.51 -2.30
N ALA A 34 -4.61 -25.79 -3.46
CA ALA A 34 -4.73 -27.15 -3.98
C ALA A 34 -3.35 -27.81 -4.19
N TYR A 35 -2.40 -27.04 -4.73
CA TYR A 35 -1.02 -27.50 -4.91
C TYR A 35 -0.31 -27.73 -3.56
N ALA A 36 -0.45 -26.81 -2.61
CA ALA A 36 0.12 -26.93 -1.27
C ALA A 36 -0.39 -28.20 -0.57
N THR A 37 -1.70 -28.45 -0.61
CA THR A 37 -2.30 -29.68 -0.05
C THR A 37 -1.77 -30.93 -0.76
N HIS A 38 -1.65 -30.92 -2.09
CA HIS A 38 -1.13 -32.06 -2.84
C HIS A 38 0.35 -32.36 -2.53
N LYS A 39 1.14 -31.33 -2.20
CA LYS A 39 2.57 -31.45 -1.85
C LYS A 39 2.83 -31.58 -0.35
N ASP A 40 1.77 -31.66 0.47
CA ASP A 40 1.85 -31.70 1.93
C ASP A 40 2.64 -30.51 2.52
N PHE A 41 2.46 -29.34 1.91
CA PHE A 41 3.09 -28.10 2.36
C PHE A 41 2.26 -27.44 3.46
N THR A 42 2.94 -26.97 4.50
CA THR A 42 2.32 -26.10 5.51
C THR A 42 2.24 -24.67 4.97
N VAL A 43 1.03 -24.10 5.00
CA VAL A 43 0.79 -22.70 4.59
C VAL A 43 0.69 -21.82 5.83
N HIS A 44 1.41 -20.70 5.82
CA HIS A 44 1.34 -19.69 6.87
C HIS A 44 0.67 -18.42 6.34
N GLN A 45 -0.19 -17.82 7.16
CA GLN A 45 -0.82 -16.53 6.90
C GLN A 45 -0.32 -15.51 7.92
N MET A 46 -0.07 -14.29 7.47
CA MET A 46 0.27 -13.15 8.32
C MET A 46 -0.58 -11.94 7.91
N ASP A 47 -1.17 -11.28 8.90
CA ASP A 47 -1.79 -9.96 8.72
C ASP A 47 -0.84 -8.88 9.26
N VAL A 48 -0.42 -7.97 8.39
CA VAL A 48 0.56 -6.93 8.73
C VAL A 48 -0.18 -5.70 9.23
N LYS A 49 -0.16 -5.50 10.55
CA LYS A 49 -0.68 -4.28 11.17
C LYS A 49 0.08 -3.07 10.65
N THR A 50 -0.64 -1.98 10.39
CA THR A 50 -0.05 -0.70 9.96
C THR A 50 0.83 -0.80 8.71
N ALA A 51 0.53 -1.74 7.79
CA ALA A 51 1.32 -1.97 6.58
C ALA A 51 1.66 -0.67 5.81
N PHE A 52 0.68 0.23 5.64
CA PHE A 52 0.90 1.49 4.92
C PHE A 52 1.88 2.44 5.62
N LEU A 53 1.95 2.46 6.95
CA LEU A 53 2.92 3.29 7.68
C LEU A 53 4.37 2.87 7.42
N ASN A 54 4.57 1.64 6.92
CA ASN A 54 5.88 1.16 6.50
C ASN A 54 6.18 1.50 5.03
N GLY A 55 5.17 1.92 4.26
CA GLY A 55 5.34 2.39 2.89
C GLY A 55 6.08 3.73 2.85
N ILE A 56 7.03 3.84 1.91
CA ILE A 56 7.78 5.07 1.64
C ILE A 56 7.07 5.83 0.53
N LEU A 57 6.66 7.07 0.82
CA LEU A 57 6.10 7.97 -0.19
C LEU A 57 7.24 8.47 -1.09
N LYS A 58 7.06 8.34 -2.41
CA LYS A 58 8.02 8.86 -3.42
C LYS A 58 7.72 10.32 -3.80
N GLU A 59 6.53 10.76 -3.47
CA GLU A 59 5.90 12.03 -3.84
C GLU A 59 5.65 12.81 -2.54
N GLU A 60 5.74 14.13 -2.60
CA GLU A 60 5.42 14.98 -1.45
C GLU A 60 3.91 15.05 -1.28
N VAL A 61 3.42 14.59 -0.13
CA VAL A 61 2.00 14.55 0.16
C VAL A 61 1.74 15.40 1.38
N TYR A 62 0.78 16.31 1.26
CA TYR A 62 0.36 17.17 2.35
C TYR A 62 -1.05 16.83 2.80
N VAL A 63 -1.31 16.94 4.10
CA VAL A 63 -2.65 16.76 4.67
C VAL A 63 -3.02 17.95 5.55
N GLY A 64 -4.31 18.30 5.55
CA GLY A 64 -4.84 19.27 6.48
C GLY A 64 -4.61 18.84 7.93
N GLN A 65 -4.49 19.83 8.82
CA GLN A 65 -4.31 19.56 10.25
C GLN A 65 -5.54 18.81 10.80
N PRO A 66 -5.35 17.67 11.49
CA PRO A 66 -6.47 16.90 11.98
C PRO A 66 -7.20 17.67 13.10
N PRO A 67 -8.52 17.45 13.25
CA PRO A 67 -9.29 18.05 14.33
C PRO A 67 -8.64 17.80 15.69
N GLY A 68 -8.45 18.87 16.48
CA GLY A 68 -7.78 18.82 17.78
C GLY A 68 -6.26 18.98 17.75
N PHE A 69 -5.63 19.01 16.56
CA PHE A 69 -4.19 19.24 16.39
C PHE A 69 -3.87 20.55 15.65
N VAL A 70 -4.90 21.32 15.29
CA VAL A 70 -4.73 22.62 14.62
C VAL A 70 -3.89 23.57 15.49
N SER A 71 -2.79 24.05 14.93
CA SER A 71 -1.90 25.01 15.60
C SER A 71 -2.59 26.36 15.76
N LYS A 72 -2.51 26.93 16.97
CA LYS A 72 -2.99 28.30 17.22
C LYS A 72 -2.15 29.37 16.53
N GLN A 73 -0.85 29.09 16.32
CA GLN A 73 0.08 30.02 15.68
C GLN A 73 0.02 29.94 14.15
N TYR A 74 -0.29 28.75 13.62
CA TYR A 74 -0.33 28.47 12.19
C TYR A 74 -1.61 27.70 11.83
N PRO A 75 -2.79 28.34 11.93
CA PRO A 75 -4.07 27.67 11.73
C PRO A 75 -4.25 27.15 10.29
N ASP A 76 -3.67 27.85 9.31
CA ASP A 76 -3.83 27.53 7.88
C ASP A 76 -2.72 26.64 7.31
N HIS A 77 -1.78 26.17 8.14
CA HIS A 77 -0.73 25.27 7.69
C HIS A 77 -1.26 23.85 7.45
N VAL A 78 -0.49 23.08 6.68
CA VAL A 78 -0.70 21.66 6.40
C VAL A 78 0.50 20.86 6.93
N TYR A 79 0.31 19.56 7.14
CA TYR A 79 1.38 18.64 7.49
C TYR A 79 1.91 17.94 6.25
N ALA A 80 3.23 17.95 6.07
CA ALA A 80 3.90 17.05 5.15
C ALA A 80 3.90 15.62 5.73
N LEU A 81 3.60 14.63 4.90
CA LEU A 81 3.60 13.23 5.29
C LEU A 81 4.94 12.58 4.95
N ASP A 82 5.65 12.10 5.97
CA ASP A 82 6.86 11.29 5.79
C ASP A 82 6.54 9.82 5.46
N LYS A 83 5.34 9.35 5.82
CA LYS A 83 4.89 7.96 5.71
C LYS A 83 3.55 7.87 5.01
N ALA A 84 3.33 6.78 4.30
CA ALA A 84 2.04 6.56 3.66
C ALA A 84 0.94 6.27 4.69
N LEU A 85 -0.21 6.92 4.54
CA LEU A 85 -1.38 6.75 5.41
C LEU A 85 -2.50 6.00 4.69
N TYR A 86 -3.36 5.37 5.49
CA TYR A 86 -4.62 4.84 4.98
C TYR A 86 -5.48 5.96 4.38
N GLY A 87 -6.10 5.68 3.24
CA GLY A 87 -6.89 6.65 2.47
C GLY A 87 -6.10 7.35 1.36
N LEU A 88 -4.76 7.26 1.34
CA LEU A 88 -3.96 7.71 0.20
C LEU A 88 -4.04 6.70 -0.95
N LYS A 89 -4.24 7.18 -2.19
CA LYS A 89 -4.23 6.32 -3.40
C LYS A 89 -2.90 5.59 -3.61
N GLN A 90 -1.81 6.23 -3.23
CA GLN A 90 -0.44 5.75 -3.37
C GLN A 90 0.02 4.84 -2.22
N ALA A 91 -0.71 4.79 -1.09
CA ALA A 91 -0.33 3.96 0.06
C ALA A 91 -0.16 2.46 -0.28
N PRO A 92 -1.06 1.83 -1.04
CA PRO A 92 -0.89 0.44 -1.44
C PRO A 92 0.36 0.19 -2.30
N ARG A 93 0.71 1.14 -3.18
CA ARG A 93 1.92 1.05 -4.01
C ARG A 93 3.18 1.21 -3.17
N ALA A 94 3.21 2.23 -2.31
CA ALA A 94 4.32 2.49 -1.40
C ALA A 94 4.61 1.28 -0.51
N TRP A 95 3.57 0.62 0.01
CA TRP A 95 3.72 -0.63 0.76
C TRP A 95 4.21 -1.79 -0.11
N TYR A 96 3.63 -1.97 -1.30
CA TYR A 96 4.02 -3.03 -2.21
C TYR A 96 5.50 -2.97 -2.60
N ASP A 97 6.01 -1.78 -2.90
CA ASP A 97 7.40 -1.59 -3.29
C ASP A 97 8.34 -1.99 -2.14
N VAL A 98 8.02 -1.59 -0.91
CA VAL A 98 8.79 -1.97 0.29
C VAL A 98 8.78 -3.48 0.51
N LEU A 99 7.60 -4.11 0.47
CA LEU A 99 7.48 -5.55 0.66
C LEU A 99 8.16 -6.33 -0.47
N SER A 100 8.01 -5.89 -1.71
CA SER A 100 8.64 -6.52 -2.87
C SER A 100 10.16 -6.46 -2.77
N GLN A 101 10.72 -5.32 -2.39
CA GLN A 101 12.15 -5.17 -2.22
C GLN A 101 12.67 -6.05 -1.08
N PHE A 102 11.99 -6.05 0.07
CA PHE A 102 12.34 -6.92 1.20
C PHE A 102 12.38 -8.40 0.81
N LEU A 103 11.40 -8.88 0.03
CA LEU A 103 11.38 -10.26 -0.45
C LEU A 103 12.52 -10.55 -1.42
N ILE A 104 12.83 -9.63 -2.34
CA ILE A 104 13.96 -9.76 -3.26
C ILE A 104 15.28 -9.82 -2.50
N ASP A 105 15.48 -8.93 -1.55
CA ASP A 105 16.68 -8.90 -0.69
C ASP A 105 16.79 -10.17 0.18
N SER A 106 15.66 -10.80 0.50
CA SER A 106 15.58 -12.09 1.18
C SER A 106 15.77 -13.30 0.25
N GLY A 107 16.08 -13.10 -1.03
CA GLY A 107 16.39 -14.14 -2.01
C GLY A 107 15.19 -14.69 -2.79
N PHE A 108 14.00 -14.10 -2.64
CA PHE A 108 12.83 -14.48 -3.42
C PHE A 108 12.85 -13.86 -4.82
N GLN A 109 12.23 -14.55 -5.77
CA GLN A 109 12.10 -14.06 -7.15
C GLN A 109 10.65 -13.70 -7.46
N LYS A 110 10.47 -12.55 -8.09
CA LYS A 110 9.16 -12.12 -8.57
C LYS A 110 8.76 -12.94 -9.79
N VAL A 111 7.65 -13.66 -9.67
CA VAL A 111 7.08 -14.40 -10.80
C VAL A 111 6.53 -13.40 -11.83
N GLN A 112 6.87 -13.58 -13.10
CA GLN A 112 6.33 -12.74 -14.18
C GLN A 112 4.83 -12.93 -14.29
N ARG A 113 4.11 -11.83 -14.48
CA ARG A 113 2.69 -11.87 -14.77
C ARG A 113 2.53 -12.50 -16.16
N ILE A 114 1.90 -13.67 -16.22
CA ILE A 114 1.43 -14.23 -17.49
C ILE A 114 0.38 -13.26 -18.00
N GLN A 115 0.71 -12.46 -19.01
CA GLN A 115 -0.29 -11.79 -19.80
C GLN A 115 -0.91 -12.87 -20.68
N ASN A 116 -2.20 -13.15 -20.50
CA ASN A 116 -2.94 -13.85 -21.54
C ASN A 116 -2.97 -12.89 -22.73
N THR A 117 -2.06 -13.08 -23.68
CA THR A 117 -2.27 -12.63 -25.06
C THR A 117 -3.45 -13.42 -25.59
N ALA A 118 -4.61 -12.78 -25.64
CA ALA A 118 -5.66 -13.12 -26.58
C ALA A 118 -5.36 -12.39 -27.90
#